data_AF-K8MJ90-F1
#
_entry.id   AF-K8MJ90-F1
#
_cell.length_a   1.000
_cell.length_b   1.000
_cell.length_c   1.000
_cell.angle_alpha   90.00
_cell.angle_beta   90.00
_cell.angle_gamma   90.00
#
_symmetry.space_group_name_H-M   'P 1'
#
loop_
_entity.id
_entity.type
_entity.pdbx_description
1 polymer ?
#
loop_
_entity_poly.entity_id
_entity_poly.type
_entity_poly.pdbx_seq_one_letter_code
_entity_poly.pdbx_strand_id
1 'polypeptide(L)'
;MPGYTKNQIEHFKEQLKLLMKSHNLTARKLSEEIGYSMTTISSLLTGQKKVHERHIQLISEYFKIGENSLMGDADELADYKLYENGHYLCTGSLKKLSKITGKDKLLLKFYEDLNRRGKETGNLKLVKK
;
A
#
# COMPACT_ATOMS: atom_id res chain seq x y z
N MET A 1 0.96 13.07 -14.69
CA MET A 1 1.46 12.39 -13.48
C MET A 1 0.82 11.03 -13.38
N PRO A 2 1.58 9.93 -13.29
CA PRO A 2 0.99 8.63 -13.00
C PRO A 2 0.35 8.72 -11.61
N GLY A 3 -0.93 8.40 -11.51
CA GLY A 3 -1.64 8.41 -10.23
C GLY A 3 -1.16 7.27 -9.32
N TYR A 4 -1.57 7.32 -8.05
CA TYR A 4 -1.34 6.23 -7.10
C TYR A 4 -1.94 4.90 -7.55
N THR A 5 -1.24 3.81 -7.28
CA THR A 5 -1.70 2.46 -7.63
C THR A 5 -2.90 2.05 -6.78
N LYS A 6 -3.70 1.08 -7.26
CA LYS A 6 -4.83 0.53 -6.49
C LYS A 6 -4.41 0.07 -5.08
N ASN A 7 -3.25 -0.56 -4.96
CA ASN A 7 -2.76 -1.07 -3.68
C ASN A 7 -2.35 0.06 -2.72
N GLN A 8 -1.78 1.16 -3.24
CA GLN A 8 -1.53 2.37 -2.47
C GLN A 8 -2.83 3.04 -2.00
N ILE A 9 -3.86 3.09 -2.84
CA ILE A 9 -5.17 3.62 -2.44
C ILE A 9 -5.79 2.75 -1.34
N GLU A 10 -5.71 1.43 -1.45
CA GLU A 10 -6.20 0.54 -0.40
C GLU A 10 -5.45 0.74 0.92
N HIS A 11 -4.12 0.79 0.84
CA HIS A 11 -3.26 1.06 2.00
C HIS A 11 -3.60 2.39 2.67
N PHE A 12 -3.73 3.46 1.87
CA PHE A 12 -4.14 4.79 2.33
C PHE A 12 -5.43 4.75 3.15
N LYS A 13 -6.47 4.06 2.68
CA LYS A 13 -7.74 3.96 3.41
C LYS A 13 -7.59 3.27 4.75
N GLU A 14 -6.83 2.17 4.79
CA GLU A 14 -6.56 1.43 6.02
C GLU A 14 -5.77 2.30 7.01
N GLN A 15 -4.71 2.96 6.54
CA GLN A 15 -3.89 3.84 7.37
C GLN A 15 -4.68 5.04 7.90
N LEU A 16 -5.47 5.70 7.06
CA LEU A 16 -6.29 6.83 7.48
C LEU A 16 -7.30 6.42 8.58
N LYS A 17 -7.94 5.25 8.44
CA LYS A 17 -8.84 4.71 9.47
C LYS A 17 -8.10 4.41 10.78
N LEU A 18 -6.90 3.85 10.71
CA LEU A 18 -6.07 3.57 11.88
C LEU A 18 -5.64 4.85 12.58
N LEU A 19 -5.18 5.85 11.84
CA LEU A 19 -4.81 7.16 12.36
C LEU A 19 -6.00 7.82 13.07
N MET A 20 -7.16 7.88 12.41
CA MET A 20 -8.37 8.41 13.03
C MET A 20 -8.75 7.68 14.31
N LYS A 21 -8.68 6.33 14.32
CA LYS A 21 -8.97 5.53 15.51
C LYS A 21 -7.98 5.80 16.64
N SER A 22 -6.68 5.89 16.34
CA SER A 22 -5.63 6.14 17.34
C SER A 22 -5.73 7.54 17.97
N HIS A 23 -6.23 8.53 17.22
CA HIS A 23 -6.45 9.89 17.70
C HIS A 23 -7.89 10.14 18.21
N ASN A 24 -8.72 9.10 18.28
CA ASN A 24 -10.15 9.19 18.63
C ASN A 24 -10.92 10.25 17.83
N LEU A 25 -10.64 10.31 16.52
CA LEU A 25 -11.24 11.26 15.59
C LEU A 25 -12.39 10.65 14.81
N THR A 26 -13.45 11.44 14.64
CA THR A 26 -14.53 11.15 13.71
C THR A 26 -14.23 11.77 12.34
N ALA A 27 -14.88 11.26 11.29
CA ALA A 27 -14.76 11.85 9.95
C ALA A 27 -15.20 13.32 9.93
N ARG A 28 -16.21 13.68 10.74
CA ARG A 28 -16.68 15.05 10.90
C ARG A 28 -15.60 15.94 11.51
N LYS A 29 -15.01 15.53 12.63
CA LYS A 29 -13.96 16.32 13.28
C LYS A 29 -12.75 16.48 12.37
N LEU A 30 -12.31 15.41 11.71
CA LEU A 30 -11.22 15.50 10.73
C LEU A 30 -11.56 16.48 9.60
N SER A 31 -12.80 16.45 9.11
CA SER A 31 -13.27 17.36 8.04
C SER A 31 -13.20 18.84 8.45
N GLU A 32 -13.61 19.15 9.68
CA GLU A 32 -13.58 20.50 10.25
C GLU A 32 -12.13 21.00 10.41
N GLU A 33 -11.23 20.14 10.89
CA GLU A 33 -9.84 20.48 11.16
C GLU A 33 -8.99 20.68 9.88
N ILE A 34 -9.21 19.86 8.84
CA ILE A 34 -8.41 19.93 7.61
C ILE A 34 -9.08 20.74 6.49
N GLY A 35 -10.25 21.33 6.75
CA GLY A 35 -10.98 22.20 5.83
C GLY A 35 -11.58 21.49 4.61
N TYR A 36 -11.82 20.18 4.70
CA TYR A 36 -12.54 19.42 3.66
C TYR A 36 -14.00 19.20 4.06
N SER A 37 -14.87 18.99 3.06
CA SER A 37 -16.24 18.57 3.35
C SER A 37 -16.26 17.17 3.96
N MET A 38 -17.21 16.91 4.86
CA MET A 38 -17.45 15.57 5.41
C MET A 38 -17.69 14.52 4.31
N THR A 39 -18.30 14.93 3.20
CA THR A 39 -18.47 14.09 2.00
C THR A 39 -17.13 13.70 1.38
N THR A 40 -16.18 14.63 1.30
CA THR A 40 -14.83 14.33 0.77
C THR A 40 -14.09 13.36 1.67
N ILE A 41 -14.11 13.56 2.99
CA ILE A 41 -13.47 12.63 3.94
C ILE A 41 -14.10 11.23 3.85
N SER A 42 -15.43 11.15 3.82
CA SER A 42 -16.15 9.88 3.66
C SER A 42 -15.77 9.18 2.36
N SER A 43 -15.73 9.89 1.23
CA SER A 43 -15.33 9.29 -0.05
C SER A 43 -13.86 8.87 -0.10
N LEU A 44 -12.97 9.54 0.63
CA LEU A 44 -11.57 9.11 0.80
C LEU A 44 -11.49 7.82 1.61
N LEU A 45 -12.24 7.71 2.71
CA LEU A 45 -12.28 6.51 3.57
C LEU A 45 -12.89 5.28 2.90
N THR A 46 -13.81 5.49 1.95
CA THR A 46 -14.45 4.41 1.17
C THR A 46 -13.72 4.11 -0.13
N GLY A 47 -12.88 5.03 -0.63
CA GLY A 47 -12.19 4.91 -1.91
C GLY A 47 -13.06 5.24 -3.12
N GLN A 48 -14.21 5.88 -2.92
CA GLN A 48 -15.09 6.34 -4.00
C GLN A 48 -14.52 7.53 -4.77
N LYS A 49 -13.67 8.34 -4.12
CA LYS A 49 -13.01 9.50 -4.73
C LYS A 49 -11.55 9.19 -5.00
N LYS A 50 -11.04 9.69 -6.13
CA LYS A 50 -9.62 9.63 -6.46
C LYS A 50 -8.81 10.39 -5.39
N VAL A 51 -7.79 9.75 -4.84
CA VAL A 51 -6.83 10.39 -3.94
C VAL A 51 -5.88 11.24 -4.78
N HIS A 52 -5.66 12.47 -4.34
CA HIS A 52 -4.78 13.45 -4.97
C HIS A 52 -3.68 13.82 -3.98
N GLU A 53 -2.56 14.31 -4.49
CA GLU A 53 -1.41 14.75 -3.70
C GLU A 53 -1.82 15.76 -2.61
N ARG A 54 -2.68 16.73 -2.94
CA ARG A 54 -3.21 17.69 -1.95
C ARG A 54 -3.96 17.03 -0.78
N HIS A 55 -4.68 15.94 -1.03
CA HIS A 55 -5.34 15.20 0.06
C HIS A 55 -4.30 14.59 1.00
N ILE A 56 -3.22 14.06 0.44
CA ILE A 56 -2.15 13.39 1.18
C ILE A 56 -1.37 14.41 1.99
N GLN A 57 -0.95 15.51 1.38
CA GLN A 57 -0.24 16.61 2.04
C GLN A 57 -1.00 17.11 3.27
N LEU A 58 -2.28 17.48 3.12
CA LEU A 58 -3.08 17.99 4.24
C LEU A 58 -3.26 16.97 5.38
N ILE A 59 -3.50 15.71 5.04
CA ILE A 59 -3.65 14.66 6.05
C ILE A 59 -2.31 14.37 6.74
N SER A 60 -1.22 14.30 5.98
CA SER A 60 0.14 14.10 6.48
C SER A 60 0.58 15.24 7.40
N GLU A 61 0.30 16.48 7.04
CA GLU A 61 0.55 17.67 7.88
C GLU A 61 -0.24 17.61 9.18
N TYR A 62 -1.55 17.32 9.10
CA TYR A 62 -2.42 17.23 10.27
C TYR A 62 -1.96 16.15 11.27
N PHE A 63 -1.63 14.96 10.78
CA PHE A 63 -1.15 13.86 11.62
C PHE A 63 0.35 13.93 11.93
N LYS A 64 1.09 14.88 11.35
CA LYS A 64 2.55 15.03 11.46
C LYS A 64 3.31 13.76 11.05
N ILE A 65 2.90 13.14 9.96
CA ILE A 65 3.52 11.92 9.40
C ILE A 65 4.02 12.17 7.97
N GLY A 66 5.01 11.40 7.54
CA GLY A 66 5.46 11.43 6.15
C GLY A 66 4.41 10.87 5.18
N GLU A 67 4.41 11.35 3.94
CA GLU A 67 3.49 10.86 2.90
C GLU A 67 3.63 9.35 2.66
N ASN A 68 4.87 8.83 2.68
CA ASN A 68 5.14 7.40 2.53
C ASN A 68 4.56 6.56 3.68
N SER A 69 4.44 7.12 4.89
CA SER A 69 3.79 6.43 6.00
C SER A 69 2.27 6.33 5.82
N LEU A 70 1.68 7.28 5.09
CA LEU A 70 0.26 7.32 4.79
C LEU A 70 -0.10 6.50 3.55
N MET A 71 0.71 6.61 2.48
CA MET A 71 0.47 5.95 1.19
C MET A 71 1.10 4.58 1.05
N GLY A 72 2.13 4.30 1.86
CA GLY A 72 2.95 3.10 1.75
C GLY A 72 3.91 3.15 0.56
N ASP A 73 4.94 2.30 0.64
CA ASP A 73 5.93 2.15 -0.41
C ASP A 73 5.35 1.42 -1.63
N ALA A 74 5.57 2.00 -2.82
CA ALA A 74 5.00 1.46 -4.06
C ALA A 74 5.59 0.08 -4.42
N ASP A 75 6.85 -0.19 -4.10
CA ASP A 75 7.49 -1.48 -4.37
C ASP A 75 7.00 -2.54 -3.38
N GLU A 76 6.80 -2.19 -2.11
CA GLU A 76 6.24 -3.11 -1.11
C GLU A 76 4.77 -3.45 -1.36
N LEU A 77 4.02 -2.49 -1.89
CA LEU A 77 2.63 -2.65 -2.25
C LEU A 77 2.43 -3.17 -3.68
N ALA A 78 3.49 -3.30 -4.48
CA ALA A 78 3.39 -3.87 -5.82
C ALA A 78 2.93 -5.32 -5.76
N ASP A 79 2.23 -5.76 -6.80
CA ASP A 79 1.90 -7.16 -6.98
C ASP A 79 3.05 -7.88 -7.67
N TYR A 80 3.34 -9.09 -7.20
CA TYR A 80 4.35 -9.97 -7.76
C TYR A 80 3.70 -11.27 -8.21
N LYS A 81 4.11 -11.76 -9.38
CA LYS A 81 3.82 -13.11 -9.83
C LYS A 81 4.80 -14.05 -9.15
N LEU A 82 4.25 -14.98 -8.38
CA LEU A 82 4.99 -16.05 -7.74
C LEU A 82 4.95 -17.30 -8.60
N TYR A 83 6.12 -17.85 -8.87
CA TYR A 83 6.31 -19.12 -9.53
C TYR A 83 7.01 -20.09 -8.59
N GLU A 84 6.61 -21.35 -8.65
CA GLU A 84 7.26 -22.45 -7.95
C GLU A 84 7.56 -23.57 -8.96
N ASN A 85 8.80 -24.04 -9.01
CA ASN A 85 9.29 -25.02 -9.98
C ASN A 85 8.98 -24.62 -11.44
N GLY A 86 9.04 -23.32 -11.75
CA GLY A 86 8.70 -22.79 -13.08
C GLY A 86 7.19 -22.66 -13.37
N HIS A 87 6.32 -23.17 -12.50
CA HIS A 87 4.87 -23.06 -12.63
C HIS A 87 4.34 -21.82 -11.91
N TYR A 88 3.42 -21.10 -12.56
CA TYR A 88 2.75 -19.98 -11.92
C TYR A 88 1.87 -20.48 -10.78
N LEU A 89 2.06 -19.92 -9.59
CA LEU A 89 1.28 -20.26 -8.41
C LEU A 89 0.19 -19.22 -8.14
N CYS A 90 0.59 -17.96 -7.97
CA CYS A 90 -0.35 -16.89 -7.67
C CYS A 90 0.24 -15.48 -7.91
N THR A 91 -0.60 -14.47 -7.82
CA THR A 91 -0.22 -13.05 -7.87
C THR A 91 -0.66 -12.34 -6.60
N GLY A 92 0.20 -11.51 -6.03
CA GLY A 92 -0.17 -10.59 -4.97
C GLY A 92 1.03 -9.84 -4.39
N SER A 93 0.76 -8.95 -3.44
CA SER A 93 1.81 -8.21 -2.72
C SER A 93 2.72 -9.12 -1.92
N LEU A 94 3.94 -8.66 -1.61
CA LEU A 94 4.89 -9.40 -0.76
C LEU A 94 4.27 -9.81 0.58
N LYS A 95 3.39 -8.98 1.16
CA LYS A 95 2.65 -9.30 2.39
C LYS A 95 1.73 -10.50 2.20
N LYS A 96 1.07 -10.62 1.05
CA LYS A 96 0.19 -11.77 0.74
C LYS A 96 1.01 -13.01 0.42
N LEU A 97 2.04 -12.88 -0.42
CA LEU A 97 2.93 -13.99 -0.79
C LEU A 97 3.69 -14.54 0.41
N SER A 98 4.11 -13.69 1.34
CA SER A 98 4.74 -14.08 2.61
C SER A 98 3.84 -15.03 3.42
N LYS A 99 2.54 -14.75 3.48
CA LYS A 99 1.57 -15.64 4.15
C LYS A 99 1.38 -16.96 3.43
N ILE A 100 1.38 -16.96 2.10
CA ILE A 100 1.18 -18.18 1.28
C ILE A 100 2.41 -19.08 1.36
N THR A 101 3.60 -18.51 1.23
CA THR A 101 4.87 -19.24 1.18
C THR A 101 5.46 -19.54 2.56
N GLY A 102 4.92 -18.94 3.62
CA GLY A 102 5.49 -18.97 4.96
C GLY A 102 6.84 -18.25 5.08
N LYS A 103 7.27 -17.52 4.05
CA LYS A 103 8.55 -16.80 4.02
C LYS A 103 8.41 -15.37 4.50
N ASP A 104 9.50 -14.84 5.06
CA ASP A 104 9.55 -13.42 5.42
C ASP A 104 9.48 -12.52 4.16
N LYS A 105 8.87 -11.34 4.31
CA LYS A 105 8.72 -10.38 3.20
C LYS A 105 10.07 -9.88 2.69
N LEU A 106 11.06 -9.68 3.56
CA LEU A 106 12.40 -9.24 3.18
C LEU A 106 13.10 -10.32 2.35
N LEU A 107 12.91 -11.59 2.70
CA LEU A 107 13.42 -12.71 1.92
C LEU A 107 12.79 -12.75 0.52
N LEU A 108 11.47 -12.52 0.41
CA LEU A 108 10.79 -12.44 -0.88
C LEU A 108 11.26 -11.24 -1.71
N LYS A 109 11.49 -10.09 -1.07
CA LYS A 109 12.07 -8.90 -1.72
C LYS A 109 13.49 -9.17 -2.23
N PHE A 110 14.30 -9.87 -1.44
CA PHE A 110 15.63 -10.29 -1.84
C PHE A 110 15.58 -11.26 -3.03
N TYR A 111 14.65 -12.20 -3.05
CA TYR A 111 14.47 -13.11 -4.18
C TYR A 111 14.02 -12.37 -5.45
N GLU A 112 13.15 -11.38 -5.32
CA GLU A 112 12.79 -10.55 -6.47
C GLU A 112 14.01 -9.80 -7.02
N ASP A 113 14.84 -9.21 -6.16
CA ASP A 113 16.07 -8.53 -6.61
C ASP A 113 17.05 -9.47 -7.31
N LEU A 114 17.20 -10.71 -6.81
CA LEU A 114 17.99 -11.75 -7.48
C LEU A 114 17.42 -12.12 -8.85
N ASN A 115 16.10 -12.34 -8.93
CA ASN A 115 15.41 -12.65 -10.18
C ASN A 115 15.53 -11.52 -11.21
N ARG A 116 15.45 -10.27 -10.76
CA ARG A 116 15.67 -9.07 -11.59
C ARG A 116 17.09 -9.01 -12.15
N ARG A 117 18.08 -9.49 -11.41
CA ARG A 117 19.49 -9.62 -11.83
C ARG A 117 19.75 -10.89 -12.66
N GLY A 118 18.73 -11.67 -12.99
CA GLY A 118 18.85 -12.92 -13.75
C GLY A 118 19.45 -14.08 -12.96
N LYS A 119 19.50 -13.99 -11.62
CA LYS A 119 20.00 -15.06 -10.75
C LYS A 119 18.87 -16.00 -10.36
N GLU A 120 19.18 -17.29 -10.28
CA GLU A 120 18.24 -18.30 -9.83
C GLU A 120 18.02 -18.24 -8.31
N THR A 121 16.77 -18.31 -7.87
CA THR A 121 16.38 -18.35 -6.45
C THR A 121 15.87 -19.73 -6.04
N GLY A 122 16.50 -20.77 -6.61
CA GLY A 122 16.09 -22.16 -6.47
C GLY A 122 14.71 -22.40 -7.07
N ASN A 123 13.84 -23.06 -6.32
CA ASN A 123 12.51 -23.45 -6.79
C ASN A 123 11.53 -22.29 -6.89
N LEU A 124 11.78 -21.16 -6.22
CA LEU A 124 10.88 -20.02 -6.21
C LEU A 124 11.37 -18.93 -7.15
N LYS A 125 10.45 -18.27 -7.83
CA LYS A 125 10.75 -17.11 -8.67
C LYS A 125 9.68 -16.05 -8.48
N LEU A 126 10.10 -14.81 -8.24
CA LEU A 126 9.24 -13.64 -8.13
C LEU A 126 9.50 -12.70 -9.30
N VAL A 127 8.42 -12.27 -9.95
CA VAL A 127 8.48 -11.31 -11.05
C VAL A 127 7.47 -10.20 -10.76
N LYS A 128 7.94 -8.95 -10.68
CA LYS A 128 7.07 -7.79 -10.51
C LYS A 128 6.08 -7.70 -11.68
N LYS A 129 4.79 -7.52 -11.37
CA LYS A 129 3.70 -7.49 -12.35
C LYS A 129 3.60 -6.15 -13.07
#